data_AF-A0A0M0J6G8-F1
#
_entry.id   AF-A0A0M0J6G8-F1
#
_cell.length_a   1.000
_cell.length_b   1.000
_cell.length_c   1.000
_cell.angle_alpha   90.00
_cell.angle_beta   90.00
_cell.angle_gamma   90.00
#
_symmetry.space_group_name_H-M   'P 1'
#
loop_
_entity.id
_entity.type
_entity.pdbx_description
1 polymer ?
#
loop_
_entity_poly.entity_id
_entity_poly.type
_entity_poly.pdbx_seq_one_letter_code
_entity_poly.pdbx_strand_id
1 'polypeptide(L)'
;MSGKKEVARKLLWRAFVRLRDGGHDPQDVFYGALENVRPMMEMRTFKSGPVPFPLNPRRAEGQAMKWIRDAARKRTGQSLDVGLAAELLAAHQYKGSAIQKQEDVHKAAVANQAAAHFRWRAGNSKTPGSIDLDRKEYRPRGRRANKRLQGVMSEQPPPRPSAPNRGEQAI
;
A
#
# COMPACT_ATOMS: atom_id res chain seq x y z
N MET A 1 1.05 -9.79 -13.07
CA MET A 1 0.58 -11.16 -12.71
C MET A 1 -0.75 -11.39 -13.39
N SER A 2 -0.78 -12.22 -14.43
CA SER A 2 -1.99 -12.54 -15.20
C SER A 2 -3.13 -12.95 -14.25
N GLY A 3 -4.36 -12.44 -14.47
CA GLY A 3 -5.55 -12.57 -13.63
C GLY A 3 -6.11 -13.99 -13.44
N LYS A 4 -5.24 -14.98 -13.23
CA LYS A 4 -5.54 -16.41 -13.15
C LYS A 4 -6.04 -16.79 -11.75
N LYS A 5 -7.12 -16.14 -11.29
CA LYS A 5 -7.80 -16.46 -10.01
C LYS A 5 -8.18 -17.95 -9.95
N GLU A 6 -8.59 -18.52 -11.07
CA GLU A 6 -8.99 -19.91 -11.15
C GLU A 6 -7.83 -20.89 -10.95
N VAL A 7 -6.64 -20.57 -11.48
CA VAL A 7 -5.44 -21.38 -11.27
C VAL A 7 -5.01 -21.33 -9.80
N ALA A 8 -5.06 -20.15 -9.18
CA ALA A 8 -4.78 -20.02 -7.75
C ALA A 8 -5.78 -20.82 -6.89
N ARG A 9 -7.07 -20.80 -7.25
CA ARG A 9 -8.10 -21.60 -6.58
C ARG A 9 -7.83 -23.10 -6.70
N LYS A 10 -7.52 -23.59 -7.90
CA LYS A 10 -7.18 -25.01 -8.15
C LYS A 10 -5.96 -25.44 -7.34
N LEU A 11 -4.94 -24.60 -7.27
CA LEU A 11 -3.73 -24.86 -6.50
C LEU A 11 -4.01 -24.98 -5.00
N LEU A 12 -4.78 -24.04 -4.44
CA LEU A 12 -5.15 -24.05 -3.03
C LEU A 12 -5.97 -25.30 -2.68
N TRP A 13 -6.95 -25.65 -3.52
CA TRP A 13 -7.73 -26.87 -3.36
C TRP A 13 -6.86 -28.13 -3.37
N ARG A 14 -5.90 -28.22 -4.30
CA ARG A 14 -4.96 -29.35 -4.34
C ARG A 14 -4.10 -29.44 -3.08
N ALA A 15 -3.64 -28.30 -2.55
CA ALA A 15 -2.90 -28.27 -1.29
C ALA A 15 -3.78 -28.76 -0.11
N PHE A 16 -5.04 -28.36 -0.05
CA PHE A 16 -5.98 -28.81 0.99
C PHE A 16 -6.30 -30.30 0.89
N VAL A 17 -6.46 -30.84 -0.32
CA VAL A 17 -6.62 -32.30 -0.51
C VAL A 17 -5.41 -33.02 0.07
N ARG A 18 -4.18 -32.57 -0.19
CA ARG A 18 -2.97 -33.20 0.38
C ARG A 18 -2.88 -33.10 1.90
N LEU A 19 -3.32 -31.99 2.49
CA LEU A 19 -3.38 -31.86 3.95
C LEU A 19 -4.37 -32.86 4.55
N ARG A 20 -5.53 -33.03 3.90
CA ARG A 20 -6.55 -34.01 4.30
C ARG A 20 -6.06 -35.44 4.15
N ASP A 21 -5.35 -35.75 3.06
CA ASP A 21 -4.76 -37.08 2.83
C ASP A 21 -3.70 -37.41 3.90
N GLY A 22 -3.07 -36.38 4.49
CA GLY A 22 -2.19 -36.48 5.66
C GLY A 22 -2.91 -36.59 7.01
N GLY A 23 -4.24 -36.64 7.04
CA GLY A 23 -5.04 -36.79 8.26
C GLY A 23 -5.24 -35.51 9.07
N HIS A 24 -4.94 -34.34 8.50
CA HIS A 24 -5.14 -33.05 9.16
C HIS A 24 -6.38 -32.32 8.61
N ASP A 25 -7.06 -31.53 9.46
CA ASP A 25 -8.09 -30.62 8.98
C ASP A 25 -7.44 -29.44 8.24
N PRO A 26 -7.70 -29.28 6.93
CA PRO A 26 -7.11 -28.20 6.15
C PRO A 26 -7.51 -26.80 6.64
N GLN A 27 -8.70 -26.64 7.24
CA GLN A 27 -9.17 -25.35 7.73
C GLN A 27 -8.38 -24.93 8.97
N ASP A 28 -8.25 -25.83 9.95
CA ASP A 28 -7.52 -25.57 11.18
C ASP A 28 -6.03 -25.34 10.91
N VAL A 29 -5.43 -26.15 10.04
CA VAL A 29 -4.03 -25.95 9.63
C VAL A 29 -3.86 -24.60 8.94
N PHE A 30 -4.80 -24.20 8.08
CA PHE A 30 -4.71 -22.93 7.36
C PHE A 30 -4.83 -21.72 8.29
N TYR A 31 -5.85 -21.69 9.16
CA TYR A 31 -6.05 -20.57 10.10
C TYR A 31 -4.95 -20.53 11.15
N GLY A 32 -4.58 -21.67 11.73
CA GLY A 32 -3.47 -21.74 12.70
C GLY A 32 -2.14 -21.32 12.09
N ALA A 33 -1.83 -21.75 10.86
CA ALA A 33 -0.63 -21.28 10.16
C ALA A 33 -0.64 -19.76 9.91
N LEU A 34 -1.80 -19.19 9.54
CA LEU A 34 -1.93 -17.75 9.32
C LEU A 34 -1.76 -16.95 10.60
N GLU A 35 -2.26 -17.43 11.73
CA GLU A 35 -2.10 -16.80 13.04
C GLU A 35 -0.63 -16.80 13.47
N ASN A 36 0.04 -17.93 13.35
CA ASN A 36 1.45 -18.07 13.74
C ASN A 36 2.38 -17.17 12.89
N VAL A 37 2.12 -17.06 11.58
CA VAL A 37 2.94 -16.26 10.66
C VAL A 37 2.61 -14.76 10.73
N ARG A 38 1.51 -14.37 11.39
CA ARG A 38 1.02 -12.99 11.41
C ARG A 38 2.04 -12.03 12.06
N PRO A 39 2.58 -11.04 11.32
CA PRO A 39 3.44 -10.03 11.91
C PRO A 39 2.61 -8.93 12.58
N MET A 40 3.02 -8.53 13.78
CA MET A 40 2.41 -7.39 14.49
C MET A 40 3.02 -6.04 14.06
N MET A 41 4.28 -6.05 13.61
CA MET A 41 5.03 -4.86 13.21
C MET A 41 5.74 -5.05 11.87
N GLU A 42 5.89 -3.96 11.11
CA GLU A 42 6.64 -3.90 9.86
C GLU A 42 7.81 -2.94 10.05
N MET A 43 8.96 -3.30 9.48
CA MET A 43 10.09 -2.39 9.41
C MET A 43 9.98 -1.57 8.12
N ARG A 44 9.96 -0.24 8.25
CA ARG A 44 10.00 0.68 7.11
C ARG A 44 11.34 1.40 7.09
N THR A 45 11.91 1.57 5.89
CA THR A 45 13.16 2.30 5.71
C THR A 45 12.89 3.80 5.66
N PHE A 46 13.61 4.57 6.47
CA PHE A 46 13.65 6.03 6.44
C PHE A 46 15.08 6.50 6.21
N LYS A 47 15.26 7.80 5.94
CA LYS A 47 16.59 8.42 5.84
C LYS A 47 17.44 8.17 7.10
N SER A 48 16.82 8.19 8.28
CA SER A 48 17.49 8.01 9.57
C SER A 48 17.66 6.55 9.99
N GLY A 49 17.31 5.59 9.11
CA GLY A 49 17.40 4.15 9.39
C GLY A 49 16.04 3.44 9.38
N PRO A 50 16.03 2.16 9.76
CA PRO A 50 14.83 1.33 9.77
C PRO A 50 13.97 1.63 11.02
N VAL A 51 12.70 1.97 10.82
CA VAL A 51 11.76 2.31 11.89
C VAL A 51 10.64 1.27 11.91
N PRO A 52 10.34 0.64 13.07
CA PRO A 52 9.21 -0.29 13.18
C PRO A 52 7.88 0.47 13.01
N PHE A 53 6.78 -0.15 12.58
CA PHE A 53 5.42 0.40 12.55
C PHE A 53 4.40 -0.70 12.88
N PRO A 54 3.34 -0.44 13.67
CA PRO A 54 2.28 -1.43 13.88
C PRO A 54 1.49 -1.65 12.58
N LEU A 55 1.12 -2.91 12.29
CA LEU A 55 0.25 -3.21 11.14
C LEU A 55 -1.21 -3.23 11.56
N ASN A 56 -2.06 -2.77 10.64
CA ASN A 56 -3.48 -3.08 10.67
C ASN A 56 -3.69 -4.59 10.43
N PRO A 57 -4.59 -5.28 11.17
CA PRO A 57 -4.91 -6.70 10.97
C PRO A 57 -5.07 -7.15 9.51
N ARG A 58 -5.80 -6.38 8.68
CA ARG A 58 -6.00 -6.71 7.26
C ARG A 58 -4.69 -6.74 6.47
N ARG A 59 -3.75 -5.86 6.81
CA ARG A 59 -2.41 -5.84 6.20
C ARG A 59 -1.55 -6.99 6.74
N ALA A 60 -1.64 -7.28 8.04
CA ALA A 60 -0.90 -8.37 8.67
C ALA A 60 -1.26 -9.73 8.05
N GLU A 61 -2.55 -10.00 7.82
CA GLU A 61 -3.03 -11.19 7.11
C GLU A 61 -2.48 -11.28 5.69
N GLY A 62 -2.59 -10.18 4.92
CA GLY A 62 -2.04 -10.13 3.56
C GLY A 62 -0.52 -10.35 3.52
N GLN A 63 0.19 -9.87 4.54
CA GLN A 63 1.63 -10.06 4.67
C GLN A 63 1.98 -11.52 5.02
N ALA A 64 1.21 -12.16 5.91
CA ALA A 64 1.37 -13.56 6.26
C ALA A 64 1.15 -14.48 5.04
N MET A 65 0.05 -14.28 4.31
CA MET A 65 -0.23 -15.02 3.07
C MET A 65 0.88 -14.84 2.02
N LYS A 66 1.43 -13.63 1.92
CA LYS A 66 2.56 -13.34 1.02
C LYS A 66 3.80 -14.15 1.43
N TRP A 67 4.13 -14.20 2.72
CA TRP A 67 5.30 -14.94 3.20
C TRP A 67 5.18 -16.44 3.01
N ILE A 68 4.01 -17.03 3.30
CA ILE A 68 3.73 -18.46 3.07
C ILE A 68 3.87 -18.79 1.59
N ARG A 69 3.25 -18.00 0.70
CA ARG A 69 3.37 -18.18 -0.75
C ARG A 69 4.82 -18.11 -1.22
N ASP A 70 5.58 -17.13 -0.73
CA ASP A 70 6.97 -16.94 -1.13
C ASP A 70 7.87 -18.05 -0.58
N ALA A 71 7.57 -18.59 0.60
CA ALA A 71 8.25 -19.77 1.16
C ALA A 71 7.96 -21.02 0.31
N ALA A 72 6.69 -21.27 -0.02
CA ALA A 72 6.30 -22.40 -0.86
C ALA A 72 6.94 -22.37 -2.25
N ARG A 73 7.11 -21.18 -2.84
CA ARG A 73 7.80 -20.98 -4.13
C ARG A 73 9.30 -21.21 -4.08
N LYS A 74 9.93 -21.01 -2.93
CA LYS A 74 11.38 -21.20 -2.76
C LYS A 74 11.77 -22.66 -2.61
N ARG A 75 10.83 -23.54 -2.27
CA ARG A 75 11.09 -24.99 -2.21
C ARG A 75 11.27 -25.52 -3.62
N THR A 76 12.51 -25.86 -3.97
CA THR A 76 12.87 -26.44 -5.27
C THR A 76 12.51 -27.93 -5.31
N GLY A 77 12.20 -28.46 -6.49
CA GLY A 77 12.01 -29.89 -6.72
C GLY A 77 10.60 -30.45 -6.46
N GLN A 78 9.63 -29.62 -6.06
CA GLN A 78 8.24 -30.05 -5.87
C GLN A 78 7.26 -29.11 -6.58
N SER A 79 6.11 -29.65 -6.99
CA SER A 79 5.03 -28.83 -7.51
C SER A 79 4.51 -27.88 -6.42
N LEU A 80 4.09 -26.69 -6.82
CA LEU A 80 3.76 -25.60 -5.89
C LEU A 80 2.65 -25.96 -4.89
N ASP A 81 1.75 -26.88 -5.26
CA ASP A 81 0.71 -27.42 -4.40
C ASP A 81 1.28 -28.30 -3.27
N VAL A 82 2.36 -29.06 -3.52
CA VAL A 82 3.03 -29.89 -2.49
C VAL A 82 3.80 -28.97 -1.55
N GLY A 83 4.56 -28.04 -2.12
CA GLY A 83 5.30 -27.05 -1.35
C GLY A 83 4.40 -26.19 -0.47
N LEU A 84 3.20 -25.83 -0.95
CA LEU A 84 2.22 -25.06 -0.18
C LEU A 84 1.64 -25.88 0.99
N ALA A 85 1.26 -27.14 0.78
CA ALA A 85 0.76 -28.00 1.85
C ALA A 85 1.84 -28.23 2.93
N ALA A 86 3.08 -28.50 2.51
CA ALA A 86 4.20 -28.69 3.42
C ALA A 86 4.52 -27.42 4.24
N GLU A 87 4.48 -26.24 3.63
CA GLU A 87 4.71 -24.98 4.37
C GLU A 87 3.55 -24.64 5.31
N LEU A 88 2.29 -24.90 4.92
CA LEU A 88 1.16 -24.69 5.83
C LEU A 88 1.26 -25.57 7.07
N LEU A 89 1.60 -26.86 6.89
CA LEU A 89 1.80 -27.78 8.00
C LEU A 89 2.99 -27.37 8.88
N ALA A 90 4.11 -26.97 8.27
CA ALA A 90 5.28 -26.48 9.01
C ALA A 90 4.95 -25.22 9.81
N ALA A 91 4.28 -24.24 9.19
CA ALA A 91 3.89 -22.99 9.84
C ALA A 91 2.89 -23.20 10.98
N HIS A 92 1.97 -24.17 10.85
CA HIS A 92 1.07 -24.56 11.93
C HIS A 92 1.85 -25.11 13.15
N GLN A 93 2.98 -25.79 12.91
CA GLN A 93 3.88 -26.30 13.95
C GLN A 93 4.97 -25.28 14.38
N TYR A 94 4.80 -23.99 14.09
CA TYR A 94 5.78 -22.92 14.36
C TYR A 94 7.16 -23.17 13.73
N LYS A 95 7.19 -23.82 12.56
CA LYS A 95 8.41 -24.12 11.80
C LYS A 95 8.31 -23.58 10.38
N GLY A 96 9.45 -23.55 9.71
CA GLY A 96 9.53 -23.22 8.28
C GLY A 96 9.94 -21.79 7.98
N SER A 97 10.11 -21.51 6.69
CA SER A 97 10.74 -20.28 6.22
C SER A 97 9.85 -19.04 6.44
N ALA A 98 8.53 -19.23 6.54
CA ALA A 98 7.58 -18.15 6.78
C ALA A 98 7.64 -17.66 8.23
N ILE A 99 7.77 -18.58 9.20
CA ILE A 99 7.93 -18.27 10.63
C ILE A 99 9.29 -17.59 10.88
N GLN A 100 10.38 -18.09 10.28
CA GLN A 100 11.69 -17.46 10.40
C GLN A 100 11.66 -15.98 10.00
N LYS A 101 10.96 -15.64 8.91
CA LYS A 101 10.78 -14.23 8.50
C LYS A 101 10.00 -13.40 9.49
N GLN A 102 8.98 -13.97 10.13
CA GLN A 102 8.19 -13.29 11.15
C GLN A 102 9.08 -12.98 12.36
N GLU A 103 9.89 -13.94 12.79
CA GLU A 103 10.83 -13.78 13.90
C GLU A 103 11.91 -12.75 13.58
N ASP A 104 12.47 -12.78 12.36
CA ASP A 104 13.49 -11.83 11.93
C ASP A 104 12.95 -10.40 11.97
N VAL A 105 11.70 -10.19 11.53
CA VAL A 105 11.03 -8.89 11.60
C VAL A 105 10.76 -8.47 13.05
N HIS A 106 10.38 -9.41 13.92
CA HIS A 106 10.17 -9.12 15.33
C HIS A 106 11.48 -8.73 16.03
N LYS A 107 12.56 -9.49 15.83
CA LYS A 107 13.90 -9.18 16.35
C LYS A 107 14.40 -7.82 15.85
N ALA A 108 14.21 -7.54 14.56
CA ALA A 108 14.56 -6.23 13.99
C ALA A 108 13.72 -5.08 14.59
N ALA A 109 12.44 -5.33 14.88
CA ALA A 109 11.57 -4.35 15.51
C ALA A 109 11.99 -4.04 16.96
N VAL A 110 12.35 -5.07 17.74
CA VAL A 110 12.85 -4.92 19.12
C VAL A 110 14.17 -4.15 19.12
N ALA A 111 15.11 -4.51 18.23
CA ALA A 111 16.40 -3.81 18.12
C ALA A 111 16.25 -2.31 17.79
N ASN A 112 15.23 -1.95 17.02
CA ASN A 112 14.96 -0.57 16.58
C ASN A 112 13.81 0.10 17.34
N GLN A 113 13.43 -0.40 18.52
CA GLN A 113 12.31 0.14 19.30
C GLN A 113 12.53 1.62 19.68
N ALA A 114 13.77 2.03 19.97
CA ALA A 114 14.12 3.42 20.27
C ALA A 114 13.88 4.37 19.08
N ALA A 115 13.94 3.88 17.84
CA ALA A 115 13.70 4.67 16.64
C ALA A 115 12.20 4.97 16.38
N ALA A 116 11.29 4.44 17.19
CA ALA A 116 9.85 4.67 17.04
C ALA A 116 9.46 6.16 17.11
N HIS A 117 10.26 7.01 17.76
CA HIS A 117 10.01 8.46 17.81
C HIS A 117 10.08 9.12 16.41
N PHE A 118 10.85 8.55 15.48
CA PHE A 118 10.98 9.12 14.12
C PHE A 118 9.70 8.97 13.28
N ARG A 119 8.74 8.15 13.70
CA ARG A 119 7.43 7.96 13.02
C ARG A 119 6.64 9.27 12.88
N TRP A 120 6.69 10.11 13.92
CA TRP A 120 5.85 11.31 14.04
C TRP A 120 6.51 12.55 13.42
N ARG A 121 7.85 12.61 13.38
CA ARG A 121 8.60 13.77 12.86
C ARG A 121 8.51 13.94 11.34
N ALA A 122 8.14 12.87 10.61
CA ALA A 122 8.15 12.87 9.15
C ALA A 122 6.90 13.50 8.49
N GLY A 123 5.93 14.01 9.25
CA GLY A 123 4.76 14.65 8.67
C GLY A 123 3.76 15.23 9.66
N ASN A 124 4.10 16.37 10.27
CA ASN A 124 3.17 17.50 10.54
C ASN A 124 3.88 18.57 11.35
N SER A 125 4.18 19.72 10.74
CA SER A 125 4.29 21.01 11.43
C SER A 125 2.92 21.52 11.92
N LYS A 126 2.08 20.61 12.42
CA LYS A 126 0.76 20.88 13.03
C LYS A 126 0.53 19.88 14.15
N THR A 127 1.25 20.10 15.24
CA THR A 127 0.96 19.55 16.56
C THR A 127 -0.44 20.04 16.99
N PRO A 128 -1.43 19.16 17.21
CA PRO A 128 -2.65 19.56 17.92
C PRO A 128 -2.26 19.71 19.40
N GLY A 129 -1.93 20.93 19.81
CA GLY A 129 -1.47 21.24 21.18
C GLY A 129 -0.26 22.16 21.27
N SER A 130 0.43 22.48 20.17
CA SER A 130 1.26 23.69 20.15
C SER A 130 0.35 24.86 19.84
N ILE A 131 0.20 25.74 20.82
CA ILE A 131 -0.43 27.04 20.64
C ILE A 131 0.44 27.82 19.65
N ASP A 132 0.13 27.74 18.36
CA ASP A 132 0.69 28.61 17.33
C ASP A 132 0.00 29.98 17.47
N LEU A 133 0.52 30.82 18.37
CA LEU A 133 0.02 32.18 18.63
C LEU A 133 0.32 33.19 17.51
N ASP A 134 0.81 32.75 16.35
CA ASP A 134 1.17 33.66 15.25
C ASP A 134 0.56 33.24 13.90
N ARG A 135 -0.76 33.10 13.87
CA ARG A 135 -1.52 32.99 12.62
C ARG A 135 -2.32 34.26 12.33
N LYS A 136 -1.61 35.36 12.06
CA LYS A 136 -2.16 36.36 11.14
C LYS A 136 -2.36 35.70 9.77
N GLU A 137 -3.57 35.82 9.24
CA GLU A 137 -3.97 35.58 7.85
C GLU A 137 -4.15 34.12 7.39
N TYR A 138 -5.36 33.58 7.61
CA TYR A 138 -5.92 32.54 6.77
C TYR A 138 -6.35 33.16 5.43
N ARG A 139 -5.61 32.89 4.34
CA ARG A 139 -6.10 33.11 2.97
C ARG A 139 -6.57 31.78 2.36
N PRO A 140 -7.86 31.61 2.02
CA PRO A 140 -8.31 30.42 1.31
C PRO A 140 -7.92 30.52 -0.18
N ARG A 141 -7.15 29.56 -0.68
CA ARG A 141 -6.90 29.40 -2.12
C ARG A 141 -8.08 28.66 -2.78
N GLY A 142 -8.83 29.40 -3.58
CA GLY A 142 -9.30 28.97 -4.91
C GLY A 142 -10.39 27.91 -5.00
N ARG A 143 -11.66 28.33 -4.86
CA ARG A 143 -12.77 27.70 -5.61
C ARG A 143 -12.65 28.17 -7.07
N ARG A 144 -12.37 27.25 -8.00
CA ARG A 144 -12.69 27.47 -9.42
C ARG A 144 -14.18 27.22 -9.62
N ALA A 145 -15.01 28.27 -9.64
CA ALA A 145 -16.32 28.29 -10.30
C ALA A 145 -16.84 29.74 -10.40
N ASN A 146 -17.23 30.12 -11.62
CA ASN A 146 -17.96 31.32 -12.04
C ASN A 146 -17.30 32.70 -11.86
N LYS A 147 -16.45 33.07 -12.83
CA LYS A 147 -16.27 34.45 -13.27
C LYS A 147 -17.11 34.67 -14.54
N ARG A 148 -18.43 34.77 -14.37
CA ARG A 148 -19.36 35.37 -15.33
C ARG A 148 -20.37 36.14 -14.49
N LEU A 149 -20.60 37.40 -14.87
CA LEU A 149 -21.45 38.40 -14.23
C LEU A 149 -20.78 39.24 -13.13
N GLN A 150 -19.93 40.17 -13.56
CA GLN A 150 -19.89 41.58 -13.09
C GLN A 150 -18.75 42.29 -13.83
N GLY A 151 -19.06 43.43 -14.46
CA GLY A 151 -18.08 44.24 -15.20
C GLY A 151 -18.46 44.50 -16.66
N VAL A 152 -19.72 44.83 -16.94
CA VAL A 152 -20.00 45.82 -17.99
C VAL A 152 -19.69 47.15 -17.35
N MET A 153 -18.70 47.87 -17.87
CA MET A 153 -18.59 49.34 -17.95
C MET A 153 -17.12 49.75 -18.07
N SER A 154 -16.88 50.61 -19.05
CA SER A 154 -15.66 51.36 -19.37
C SER A 154 -14.44 50.58 -19.87
N GLU A 155 -14.48 50.11 -21.12
CA GLU A 155 -13.35 50.30 -22.04
C GLU A 155 -13.92 50.65 -23.43
N GLN A 156 -13.62 51.86 -23.91
CA GLN A 156 -13.95 52.29 -25.27
C GLN A 156 -13.14 51.45 -26.27
N PRO A 157 -13.74 50.90 -27.32
CA PRO A 157 -12.99 50.18 -28.35
C PRO A 157 -12.15 51.17 -29.19
N PRO A 158 -10.95 50.76 -29.66
CA PRO A 158 -10.10 51.61 -30.47
C PRO A 158 -10.77 51.98 -31.81
N PRO A 159 -10.46 53.14 -32.40
CA PRO A 159 -11.05 53.56 -33.66
C PRO A 159 -10.69 52.59 -34.78
N ARG A 160 -11.69 52.24 -35.60
CA ARG A 160 -11.51 51.34 -36.75
C ARG A 160 -10.65 52.04 -37.81
N PRO A 161 -9.70 51.34 -38.45
CA PRO A 161 -8.97 51.91 -39.57
C PRO A 161 -9.91 52.15 -40.77
N SER A 162 -9.79 53.33 -41.35
CA SER A 162 -10.50 53.77 -42.56
C SER A 162 -10.16 52.86 -43.74
N ALA A 163 -11.17 52.31 -44.42
CA ALA A 163 -10.98 51.56 -45.66
C ALA A 163 -10.71 52.53 -46.83
N PRO A 164 -9.64 52.36 -47.63
CA PRO A 164 -9.53 52.99 -48.93
C PRO A 164 -10.14 52.13 -50.05
N ASN A 165 -10.55 52.82 -51.11
CA ASN A 165 -11.59 52.49 -52.08
C ASN A 165 -11.40 51.22 -52.94
N ARG A 166 -12.54 50.61 -53.31
CA ARG A 166 -12.67 49.81 -54.53
C ARG A 166 -12.68 50.73 -55.75
N GLY A 167 -12.06 50.25 -56.83
CA GLY A 167 -11.86 50.90 -58.12
C GLY A 167 -10.36 50.85 -58.39
N GLU A 168 -9.82 50.16 -59.39
CA GLU A 168 -10.21 49.93 -60.78
C GLU A 168 -9.60 48.59 -61.21
N GLN A 169 -10.36 47.70 -61.83
CA GLN A 169 -10.42 47.47 -63.28
C GLN A 169 -9.12 46.95 -63.92
N ALA A 170 -9.31 45.78 -64.55
CA ALA A 170 -8.97 45.48 -65.93
C ALA A 170 -7.65 44.76 -66.25
N ILE A 171 -7.89 43.66 -66.99
CA ILE A 171 -7.08 42.88 -67.94
C ILE A 171 -6.15 41.82 -67.35
#